data_AF-G4FMC4-F1
#
_entry.id   AF-G4FMC4-F1
#
_cell.length_a   1.000
_cell.length_b   1.000
_cell.length_c   1.000
_cell.angle_alpha   90.00
_cell.angle_beta   90.00
_cell.angle_gamma   90.00
#
_symmetry.space_group_name_H-M   'P 1'
#
loop_
_entity.id
_entity.type
_entity.pdbx_description
1 polymer ?
#
loop_
_entity_poly.entity_id
_entity_poly.type
_entity_poly.pdbx_seq_one_letter_code
_entity_poly.pdbx_strand_id
1 'polypeptide(L)'
;MNDDPMSTSATTTTRQIQARRDMVFLVLAGLFLGTLGMLNILGLTRFLALGKIGSWPIVVAIGALPYPVTFLCTDLISELWGEERATQLVWVGLLLNGWVVLILWLGGLLPGLNGAPESTFFEIQRLAFGSIGASMAAYLTAQFVDVRLFHFWKQRTNGKALWLRNNGSTLVSQLVDTSAVVLISHYAAHVLPIRAGEAVLPQLGAFIASGYLFKALAAFADTLPFIWLTAWLRDWLDVPGDGKEIIPMRSARLR
;
A
#
# COMPACT_ATOMS: atom_id res chain seq x y z
N MET A 1 -14.41 49.45 -17.05
CA MET A 1 -14.23 48.06 -16.59
C MET A 1 -13.26 47.43 -17.57
N ASN A 2 -11.97 47.68 -17.35
CA ASN A 2 -10.90 47.23 -18.25
C ASN A 2 -10.40 45.90 -17.70
N ASP A 3 -10.85 44.79 -18.28
CA ASP A 3 -10.22 43.50 -18.05
C ASP A 3 -8.85 43.53 -18.76
N ASP A 4 -7.80 43.68 -17.97
CA ASP A 4 -6.43 43.72 -18.45
C ASP A 4 -6.05 42.32 -18.99
N PRO A 5 -5.74 42.16 -20.30
CA PRO A 5 -5.52 40.85 -20.93
C PRO A 5 -4.36 40.07 -20.30
N MET A 6 -3.43 40.76 -19.63
CA MET A 6 -2.32 40.15 -18.90
C MET A 6 -2.79 39.49 -17.58
N SER A 7 -3.84 39.99 -16.96
CA SER A 7 -4.44 39.41 -15.75
C SER A 7 -5.25 38.15 -16.07
N THR A 8 -5.90 38.12 -17.24
CA THR A 8 -6.74 37.00 -17.69
C THR A 8 -5.88 35.78 -18.08
N SER A 9 -4.72 36.00 -18.73
CA SER A 9 -3.82 34.92 -19.14
C SER A 9 -3.14 34.25 -17.93
N ALA A 10 -2.63 35.02 -16.97
CA ALA A 10 -2.01 34.51 -15.74
C ALA A 10 -3.01 33.72 -14.87
N THR A 11 -4.26 34.17 -14.81
CA THR A 11 -5.35 33.47 -14.10
C THR A 11 -5.72 32.14 -14.78
N THR A 12 -5.70 32.11 -16.13
CA THR A 12 -5.99 30.91 -16.92
C THR A 12 -4.90 29.85 -16.75
N THR A 13 -3.62 30.25 -16.80
CA THR A 13 -2.48 29.35 -16.58
C THR A 13 -2.51 28.72 -15.18
N THR A 14 -2.80 29.52 -14.15
CA THR A 14 -2.92 29.03 -12.76
C THR A 14 -4.05 28.00 -12.59
N ARG A 15 -5.21 28.22 -13.23
CA ARG A 15 -6.32 27.24 -13.20
C ARG A 15 -5.99 25.95 -13.94
N GLN A 16 -5.30 26.04 -15.08
CA GLN A 16 -4.89 24.86 -15.86
C GLN A 16 -3.88 24.00 -15.08
N ILE A 17 -2.92 24.62 -14.40
CA ILE A 17 -1.96 23.92 -13.54
C ILE A 17 -2.67 23.25 -12.36
N GLN A 18 -3.60 23.94 -11.70
CA GLN A 18 -4.38 23.35 -10.62
C GLN A 18 -5.20 22.15 -11.09
N ALA A 19 -5.87 22.25 -12.25
CA ALA A 19 -6.63 21.13 -12.81
C ALA A 19 -5.76 19.91 -13.11
N ARG A 20 -4.51 20.11 -13.58
CA ARG A 20 -3.55 19.01 -13.77
C ARG A 20 -3.16 18.38 -12.45
N ARG A 21 -2.86 19.18 -11.42
CA ARG A 21 -2.53 18.69 -10.08
C ARG A 21 -3.67 17.86 -9.50
N ASP A 22 -4.90 18.36 -9.58
CA ASP A 22 -6.08 17.66 -9.10
C ASP A 22 -6.28 16.33 -9.85
N MET A 23 -6.11 16.33 -11.18
CA MET A 23 -6.21 15.13 -11.99
C MET A 23 -5.15 14.09 -11.61
N VAL A 24 -3.88 14.48 -11.47
CA VAL A 24 -2.81 13.54 -11.06
C VAL A 24 -3.08 12.99 -9.67
N PHE A 25 -3.49 13.85 -8.73
CA PHE A 25 -3.85 13.40 -7.38
C PHE A 25 -4.99 12.37 -7.43
N LEU A 26 -6.05 12.64 -8.20
CA LEU A 26 -7.19 11.73 -8.35
C LEU A 26 -6.79 10.40 -9.01
N VAL A 27 -5.90 10.43 -10.00
CA VAL A 27 -5.39 9.22 -10.65
C VAL A 27 -4.56 8.39 -9.68
N LEU A 28 -3.62 9.01 -8.95
CA LEU A 28 -2.79 8.31 -7.97
C LEU A 28 -3.62 7.77 -6.80
N ALA A 29 -4.56 8.58 -6.28
CA ALA A 29 -5.47 8.16 -5.23
C ALA A 29 -6.41 7.03 -5.71
N GLY A 30 -6.94 7.13 -6.93
CA GLY A 30 -7.78 6.10 -7.54
C GLY A 30 -7.03 4.79 -7.76
N LEU A 31 -5.77 4.86 -8.22
CA LEU A 31 -4.90 3.68 -8.34
C LEU A 31 -4.61 3.06 -6.97
N PHE A 32 -4.27 3.86 -5.97
CA PHE A 32 -4.03 3.39 -4.60
C PHE A 32 -5.28 2.72 -3.99
N LEU A 33 -6.45 3.36 -4.07
CA LEU A 33 -7.69 2.83 -3.52
C LEU A 33 -8.21 1.62 -4.30
N GLY A 34 -8.07 1.63 -5.63
CA GLY A 34 -8.45 0.52 -6.49
C GLY A 34 -7.57 -0.71 -6.25
N THR A 35 -6.27 -0.52 -6.09
CA THR A 35 -5.33 -1.60 -5.75
C THR A 35 -5.60 -2.13 -4.34
N LEU A 36 -5.87 -1.26 -3.36
CA LEU A 36 -6.30 -1.69 -2.02
C LEU A 36 -7.58 -2.53 -2.05
N GLY A 37 -8.59 -2.11 -2.81
CA GLY A 37 -9.81 -2.90 -3.02
C GLY A 37 -9.53 -4.25 -3.69
N MET A 38 -8.60 -4.28 -4.64
CA MET A 38 -8.15 -5.51 -5.28
C MET A 38 -7.47 -6.47 -4.30
N LEU A 39 -6.74 -5.98 -3.30
CA LEU A 39 -6.15 -6.81 -2.23
C LEU A 39 -7.23 -7.52 -1.39
N ASN A 40 -8.36 -6.87 -1.14
CA ASN A 40 -9.47 -7.48 -0.41
C ASN A 40 -10.04 -8.67 -1.18
N ILE A 41 -10.10 -8.58 -2.50
CA ILE A 41 -10.66 -9.63 -3.35
C ILE A 41 -9.62 -10.72 -3.61
N LEU A 42 -8.43 -10.35 -4.07
CA LEU A 42 -7.43 -11.27 -4.59
C LEU A 42 -6.48 -11.81 -3.51
N GLY A 43 -6.34 -11.13 -2.37
CA GLY A 43 -5.23 -11.29 -1.43
C GLY A 43 -4.84 -12.73 -1.13
N LEU A 44 -5.82 -13.58 -0.84
CA LEU A 44 -5.64 -14.98 -0.46
C LEU A 44 -6.19 -15.98 -1.48
N THR A 45 -6.61 -15.52 -2.66
CA THR A 45 -7.32 -16.35 -3.65
C THR A 45 -6.41 -17.26 -4.46
N ARG A 46 -5.14 -16.87 -4.64
CA ARG A 46 -4.21 -17.60 -5.50
C ARG A 46 -2.77 -17.38 -5.08
N PHE A 47 -1.99 -18.44 -5.12
CA PHE A 47 -0.54 -18.42 -4.96
C PHE A 47 0.11 -18.67 -6.33
N LEU A 48 1.03 -17.79 -6.71
CA LEU A 48 1.72 -17.79 -8.00
C LEU A 48 3.13 -18.34 -7.80
N ALA A 49 3.50 -19.33 -8.62
CA ALA A 49 4.89 -19.77 -8.74
C ALA A 49 5.60 -18.86 -9.76
N LEU A 50 6.42 -17.93 -9.26
CA LEU A 50 7.13 -16.94 -10.09
C LEU A 50 8.46 -17.47 -10.65
N GLY A 51 8.90 -18.64 -10.19
CA GLY A 51 10.13 -19.26 -10.62
C GLY A 51 10.76 -20.09 -9.51
N LYS A 52 12.07 -20.35 -9.62
CA LYS A 52 12.84 -21.06 -8.61
C LYS A 52 14.26 -20.50 -8.52
N ILE A 53 14.82 -20.47 -7.31
CA ILE A 53 16.24 -20.21 -7.06
C ILE A 53 16.84 -21.54 -6.61
N GLY A 54 17.60 -22.19 -7.50
CA GLY A 54 18.07 -23.56 -7.27
C GLY A 54 16.88 -24.53 -7.09
N SER A 55 16.79 -25.15 -5.91
CA SER A 55 15.70 -26.06 -5.52
C SER A 55 14.50 -25.36 -4.85
N TRP A 56 14.60 -24.07 -4.55
CA TRP A 56 13.58 -23.34 -3.81
C TRP A 56 12.57 -22.68 -4.76
N PRO A 57 11.27 -23.03 -4.70
CA PRO A 57 10.24 -22.36 -5.50
C PRO A 57 9.91 -20.99 -4.91
N ILE A 58 9.91 -19.95 -5.75
CA ILE A 58 9.45 -18.62 -5.37
C ILE A 58 7.93 -18.61 -5.51
N VAL A 59 7.22 -18.64 -4.37
CA VAL A 59 5.76 -18.64 -4.33
C VAL A 59 5.26 -17.41 -3.61
N VAL A 60 4.40 -16.65 -4.28
CA VAL A 60 3.90 -15.38 -3.79
C VAL A 60 2.38 -15.33 -3.96
N ALA A 61 1.66 -14.83 -2.95
CA ALA A 61 0.23 -14.60 -3.07
C ALA A 61 -0.03 -13.54 -4.16
N ILE A 62 -1.09 -13.71 -4.96
CA ILE A 62 -1.45 -12.73 -6.00
C ILE A 62 -1.67 -11.33 -5.41
N GLY A 63 -2.10 -11.24 -4.14
CA GLY A 63 -2.19 -9.99 -3.38
C GLY A 63 -0.86 -9.27 -3.16
N ALA A 64 0.29 -9.89 -3.36
CA ALA A 64 1.55 -9.14 -3.27
C ALA A 64 1.80 -8.29 -4.52
N LEU A 65 1.22 -8.64 -5.68
CA LEU A 65 1.49 -7.96 -6.95
C LEU A 65 1.10 -6.47 -6.96
N PRO A 66 0.00 -6.03 -6.31
CA PRO A 66 -0.36 -4.62 -6.27
C PRO A 66 0.48 -3.77 -5.30
N TYR A 67 1.23 -4.38 -4.36
CA TYR A 67 2.01 -3.64 -3.35
C TYR A 67 2.98 -2.61 -3.97
N PRO A 68 3.79 -2.97 -4.99
CA PRO A 68 4.62 -2.03 -5.75
C PRO A 68 3.89 -0.75 -6.17
N VAL A 69 2.69 -0.91 -6.74
CA VAL A 69 1.86 0.19 -7.20
C VAL A 69 1.34 1.02 -6.02
N THR A 70 0.91 0.37 -4.93
CA THR A 70 0.44 1.10 -3.73
C THR A 70 1.53 1.95 -3.10
N PHE A 71 2.76 1.43 -2.99
CA PHE A 71 3.90 2.18 -2.44
C PHE A 71 4.24 3.34 -3.37
N LEU A 72 4.39 3.07 -4.68
CA LEU A 72 4.68 4.10 -5.68
C LEU A 72 3.65 5.25 -5.63
N CYS A 73 2.35 4.94 -5.57
CA CYS A 73 1.32 5.98 -5.49
C CYS A 73 1.41 6.79 -4.20
N THR A 74 1.64 6.13 -3.07
CA THR A 74 1.73 6.79 -1.76
C THR A 74 2.98 7.68 -1.68
N ASP A 75 4.12 7.20 -2.18
CA ASP A 75 5.39 7.93 -2.20
C ASP A 75 5.30 9.17 -3.09
N LEU A 76 4.72 9.04 -4.30
CA LEU A 76 4.48 10.19 -5.19
C LEU A 76 3.53 11.20 -4.55
N ILE A 77 2.49 10.73 -3.86
CA ILE A 77 1.56 11.64 -3.19
C ILE A 77 2.25 12.38 -2.04
N SER A 78 3.05 11.67 -1.24
CA SER A 78 3.81 12.24 -0.14
C SER A 78 4.83 13.28 -0.63
N GLU A 79 5.56 12.98 -1.71
CA GLU A 79 6.59 13.88 -2.25
C GLU A 79 6.00 15.14 -2.91
N LEU A 80 4.86 15.00 -3.62
CA LEU A 80 4.28 16.10 -4.38
C LEU A 80 3.26 16.93 -3.57
N TRP A 81 2.46 16.30 -2.71
CA TRP A 81 1.38 16.94 -1.93
C TRP A 81 1.58 16.90 -0.41
N GLY A 82 2.65 16.26 0.08
CA GLY A 82 3.01 16.22 1.49
C GLY A 82 2.48 15.00 2.27
N GLU A 83 3.12 14.73 3.40
CA GLU A 83 2.82 13.60 4.29
C GLU A 83 1.37 13.61 4.79
N GLU A 84 0.80 14.79 5.05
CA GLU A 84 -0.58 14.92 5.53
C GLU A 84 -1.58 14.36 4.51
N ARG A 85 -1.38 14.64 3.22
CA ARG A 85 -2.25 14.17 2.14
C ARG A 85 -2.12 12.68 1.91
N ALA A 86 -0.89 12.16 1.94
CA ALA A 86 -0.65 10.71 1.88
C ALA A 86 -1.32 9.99 3.06
N THR A 87 -1.19 10.55 4.27
CA THR A 87 -1.83 10.02 5.48
C THR A 87 -3.36 10.03 5.37
N GLN A 88 -3.95 11.12 4.89
CA GLN A 88 -5.40 11.21 4.63
C GLN A 88 -5.86 10.10 3.66
N LEU A 89 -5.10 9.86 2.58
CA LEU A 89 -5.42 8.80 1.62
C LEU A 89 -5.40 7.40 2.25
N VAL A 90 -4.40 7.11 3.09
CA VAL A 90 -4.31 5.84 3.83
C VAL A 90 -5.52 5.66 4.76
N TRP A 91 -5.92 6.71 5.48
CA TRP A 91 -7.12 6.67 6.33
C TRP A 91 -8.41 6.43 5.55
N VAL A 92 -8.55 7.06 4.39
CA VAL A 92 -9.68 6.80 3.48
C VAL A 92 -9.67 5.34 3.02
N GLY A 93 -8.50 4.80 2.69
CA GLY A 93 -8.33 3.38 2.35
C GLY A 93 -8.77 2.44 3.49
N LEU A 94 -8.35 2.72 4.72
CA LEU A 94 -8.75 1.94 5.90
C LEU A 94 -10.27 2.00 6.13
N LEU A 95 -10.87 3.18 6.01
CA LEU A 95 -12.32 3.35 6.12
C LEU A 95 -13.05 2.57 5.03
N LEU A 96 -12.56 2.59 3.79
CA LEU A 96 -13.12 1.83 2.68
C LEU A 96 -13.03 0.32 2.91
N ASN A 97 -11.95 -0.19 3.51
CA ASN A 97 -11.88 -1.60 3.92
C ASN A 97 -12.97 -1.94 4.94
N GLY A 98 -13.19 -1.07 5.94
CA GLY A 98 -14.30 -1.22 6.89
C GLY A 98 -15.66 -1.23 6.19
N TRP A 99 -15.86 -0.36 5.19
CA TRP A 99 -17.07 -0.32 4.39
C TRP A 99 -17.29 -1.62 3.59
N VAL A 100 -16.23 -2.15 2.96
CA VAL A 100 -16.29 -3.43 2.24
C VAL A 100 -16.68 -4.57 3.20
N VAL A 101 -16.05 -4.64 4.38
CA VAL A 101 -16.39 -5.64 5.40
C VAL A 101 -17.85 -5.52 5.82
N LEU A 102 -18.35 -4.31 6.04
CA LEU A 102 -19.74 -4.05 6.43
C LEU A 102 -20.73 -4.55 5.36
N ILE A 103 -20.51 -4.22 4.10
CA ILE A 103 -21.39 -4.64 3.00
C ILE A 103 -21.39 -6.16 2.84
N LEU A 104 -20.21 -6.78 2.89
CA LEU A 104 -20.08 -8.23 2.85
C LEU A 104 -20.79 -8.88 4.05
N TRP A 105 -20.63 -8.34 5.25
CA TRP A 105 -21.29 -8.84 6.46
C TRP A 105 -22.82 -8.74 6.36
N LEU A 106 -23.36 -7.60 5.92
CA LEU A 106 -24.79 -7.42 5.69
C LEU A 106 -25.32 -8.41 4.64
N GLY A 107 -24.58 -8.63 3.56
CA GLY A 107 -24.95 -9.61 2.54
C GLY A 107 -25.00 -11.06 3.05
N GLY A 108 -24.25 -11.39 4.10
CA GLY A 108 -24.31 -12.71 4.73
C GLY A 108 -25.43 -12.86 5.78
N LEU A 109 -25.99 -11.75 6.27
CA LEU A 109 -27.12 -11.77 7.21
C LEU A 109 -28.47 -11.85 6.50
N LEU A 110 -28.57 -11.23 5.32
CA LEU A 110 -29.82 -11.17 4.56
C LEU A 110 -30.03 -12.48 3.77
N PRO A 111 -31.29 -12.96 3.66
CA PRO A 111 -31.57 -14.20 2.93
C PRO A 111 -31.32 -14.02 1.43
N GLY A 112 -30.61 -14.98 0.83
CA GLY A 112 -30.44 -15.08 -0.61
C GLY A 112 -31.72 -15.53 -1.34
N LEU A 113 -31.83 -15.22 -2.63
CA LEU A 113 -32.91 -15.71 -3.48
C LEU A 113 -32.61 -17.14 -3.97
N ASN A 114 -33.61 -18.01 -3.95
CA ASN A 114 -33.48 -19.38 -4.48
C ASN A 114 -33.00 -19.36 -5.95
N GLY A 115 -31.95 -20.12 -6.24
CA GLY A 115 -31.31 -20.19 -7.56
C GLY A 115 -30.13 -19.25 -7.77
N ALA A 116 -29.87 -18.33 -6.82
CA ALA A 116 -28.65 -17.51 -6.80
C ALA A 116 -27.44 -18.31 -6.27
N PRO A 117 -26.19 -17.95 -6.65
CA PRO A 117 -24.99 -18.68 -6.26
C PRO A 117 -24.53 -18.36 -4.82
N GLU A 118 -25.32 -18.75 -3.83
CA GLU A 118 -25.11 -18.44 -2.41
C GLU A 118 -23.77 -18.95 -1.87
N SER A 119 -23.37 -20.18 -2.23
CA SER A 119 -22.08 -20.76 -1.82
C SER A 119 -20.87 -19.96 -2.32
N THR A 120 -20.98 -19.35 -3.51
CA THR A 120 -19.92 -18.52 -4.08
C THR A 120 -19.77 -17.22 -3.30
N PHE A 121 -20.90 -16.61 -2.90
CA PHE A 121 -20.89 -15.41 -2.07
C PHE A 121 -20.17 -15.65 -0.73
N PHE A 122 -20.52 -16.72 -0.02
CA PHE A 122 -19.89 -17.03 1.27
C PHE A 122 -18.40 -17.39 1.16
N GLU A 123 -17.97 -18.00 0.05
CA GLU A 123 -16.55 -18.24 -0.22
C GLU A 123 -15.79 -16.91 -0.41
N ILE A 124 -16.33 -16.00 -1.23
CA ILE A 124 -15.76 -14.66 -1.44
C ILE A 124 -15.73 -13.90 -0.11
N GLN A 125 -16.81 -13.93 0.66
CA GLN A 125 -16.92 -13.27 1.95
C GLN A 125 -15.84 -13.78 2.91
N ARG A 126 -15.67 -15.10 3.03
CA ARG A 126 -14.65 -15.72 3.90
C ARG A 126 -13.24 -15.30 3.48
N LEU A 127 -12.93 -15.36 2.18
CA LEU A 127 -11.61 -14.99 1.66
C LEU A 127 -11.32 -13.49 1.85
N ALA A 128 -12.31 -12.63 1.63
CA ALA A 128 -12.18 -11.20 1.83
C ALA A 128 -11.98 -10.85 3.31
N PHE A 129 -12.75 -11.44 4.22
CA PHE A 129 -12.56 -11.27 5.66
C PHE A 129 -11.18 -11.76 6.11
N GLY A 130 -10.74 -12.92 5.61
CA GLY A 130 -9.40 -13.45 5.86
C GLY A 130 -8.31 -12.51 5.36
N SER A 131 -8.43 -11.99 4.14
CA SER A 131 -7.46 -11.07 3.53
C SER A 131 -7.36 -9.75 4.30
N ILE A 132 -8.50 -9.13 4.61
CA ILE A 132 -8.58 -7.86 5.34
C ILE A 132 -8.06 -8.04 6.77
N GLY A 133 -8.53 -9.08 7.47
CA GLY A 133 -8.11 -9.38 8.83
C GLY A 133 -6.61 -9.66 8.94
N ALA A 134 -6.06 -10.46 8.01
CA ALA A 134 -4.62 -10.73 7.95
C ALA A 134 -3.81 -9.46 7.70
N SER A 135 -4.23 -8.64 6.74
CA SER A 135 -3.53 -7.40 6.36
C SER A 135 -3.55 -6.38 7.50
N MET A 136 -4.70 -6.19 8.17
CA MET A 136 -4.82 -5.27 9.30
C MET A 136 -3.97 -5.72 10.50
N ALA A 137 -4.01 -7.02 10.84
CA ALA A 137 -3.21 -7.56 11.94
C ALA A 137 -1.71 -7.49 11.64
N ALA A 138 -1.30 -7.79 10.40
CA ALA A 138 0.08 -7.67 9.96
C ALA A 138 0.56 -6.22 10.03
N TYR A 139 -0.22 -5.28 9.50
CA TYR A 139 0.07 -3.84 9.54
C TYR A 139 0.26 -3.33 10.97
N LEU A 140 -0.68 -3.62 11.88
CA LEU A 140 -0.60 -3.19 13.29
C LEU A 140 0.64 -3.76 13.99
N THR A 141 0.94 -5.03 13.75
CA THR A 141 2.11 -5.70 14.34
C THR A 141 3.40 -5.12 13.79
N ALA A 142 3.49 -4.93 12.48
CA ALA A 142 4.65 -4.34 11.80
C ALA A 142 4.90 -2.91 12.27
N GLN A 143 3.85 -2.09 12.36
CA GLN A 143 3.95 -0.70 12.83
C GLN A 143 4.46 -0.63 14.28
N PHE A 144 3.96 -1.51 15.16
CA PHE A 144 4.44 -1.57 16.54
C PHE A 144 5.92 -1.94 16.64
N VAL A 145 6.36 -2.91 15.83
CA VAL A 145 7.77 -3.32 15.76
C VAL A 145 8.64 -2.19 15.20
N ASP A 146 8.19 -1.52 14.14
CA ASP A 146 8.90 -0.40 13.51
C ASP A 146 9.22 0.71 14.53
N VAL A 147 8.18 1.21 15.21
CA VAL A 147 8.31 2.29 16.21
C VAL A 147 9.27 1.88 17.33
N ARG A 148 9.13 0.65 17.85
CA ARG A 148 9.98 0.16 18.95
C ARG A 148 11.44 0.03 18.52
N LEU A 149 11.70 -0.48 17.32
CA LEU A 149 13.04 -0.61 16.77
C LEU A 149 13.65 0.75 16.45
N PHE A 150 12.88 1.66 15.88
CA PHE A 150 13.33 3.03 15.61
C PHE A 150 13.83 3.71 16.89
N HIS A 151 13.06 3.62 17.98
CA HIS A 151 13.46 4.16 19.28
C HIS A 151 14.64 3.42 19.90
N PHE A 152 14.71 2.09 19.78
CA PHE A 152 15.84 1.29 20.23
C PHE A 152 17.15 1.75 19.56
N TRP A 153 17.14 1.90 18.23
CA TRP A 153 18.32 2.39 17.48
C TRP A 153 18.64 3.84 17.80
N LYS A 154 17.64 4.70 17.99
CA LYS A 154 17.84 6.10 18.42
C LYS A 154 18.59 6.17 19.75
N GLN A 155 18.20 5.35 20.74
CA GLN A 155 18.84 5.30 22.06
C GLN A 155 20.26 4.73 21.96
N ARG A 156 20.46 3.64 21.19
CA ARG A 156 21.78 3.01 21.04
C ARG A 156 22.80 3.84 20.28
N THR A 157 22.35 4.68 19.36
CA THR A 157 23.22 5.46 18.48
C THR A 157 23.35 6.93 18.91
N ASN A 158 22.79 7.30 20.08
CA ASN A 158 22.68 8.70 20.53
C ASN A 158 22.12 9.63 19.44
N GLY A 159 21.20 9.11 18.62
CA GLY A 159 20.59 9.83 17.50
C GLY A 159 21.49 10.06 16.28
N LYS A 160 22.76 9.61 16.27
CA LYS A 160 23.71 9.92 15.19
C LYS A 160 23.53 9.11 13.91
N ALA A 161 22.89 7.94 13.98
CA ALA A 161 22.75 7.03 12.84
C ALA A 161 21.31 7.00 12.31
N LEU A 162 20.86 8.08 11.67
CA LEU A 162 19.50 8.18 11.11
C LEU A 162 19.23 7.13 10.03
N TRP A 163 20.22 6.83 9.19
CA TRP A 163 20.08 5.82 8.15
C TRP A 163 19.84 4.42 8.74
N LEU A 164 20.58 4.05 9.79
CA LEU A 164 20.48 2.73 10.42
C LEU A 164 19.13 2.53 11.10
N ARG A 165 18.61 3.54 11.80
CA ARG A 165 17.29 3.45 12.43
C ARG A 165 16.17 3.32 11.40
N ASN A 166 16.22 4.08 10.30
CA ASN A 166 15.14 4.10 9.31
C ASN A 166 15.11 2.82 8.47
N ASN A 167 16.24 2.44 7.88
CA ASN A 167 16.32 1.23 7.06
C ASN A 167 16.24 -0.03 7.91
N GLY A 168 16.86 -0.02 9.09
CA GLY A 168 16.81 -1.15 10.01
C GLY A 168 15.41 -1.42 10.56
N SER A 169 14.65 -0.38 10.93
CA SER A 169 13.27 -0.56 11.39
C SER A 169 12.37 -1.02 10.24
N THR A 170 12.50 -0.43 9.05
CA THR A 170 11.72 -0.77 7.85
C THR A 170 11.95 -2.21 7.38
N LEU A 171 13.21 -2.66 7.30
CA LEU A 171 13.51 -4.02 6.86
C LEU A 171 12.95 -5.07 7.82
N VAL A 172 13.01 -4.80 9.13
CA VAL A 172 12.47 -5.71 10.15
C VAL A 172 10.94 -5.65 10.18
N SER A 173 10.34 -4.47 10.06
CA SER A 173 8.88 -4.32 10.04
C SER A 173 8.26 -5.00 8.81
N GLN A 174 8.89 -4.92 7.64
CA GLN A 174 8.47 -5.67 6.45
C GLN A 174 8.59 -7.19 6.60
N LEU A 175 9.62 -7.66 7.31
CA LEU A 175 9.76 -9.08 7.63
C LEU A 175 8.63 -9.53 8.57
N VAL A 176 8.32 -8.73 9.60
CA VAL A 176 7.23 -8.98 10.53
C VAL A 176 5.87 -8.94 9.83
N ASP A 177 5.62 -7.96 8.97
CA ASP A 177 4.42 -7.85 8.14
C ASP A 177 4.22 -9.13 7.31
N THR A 178 5.25 -9.51 6.53
CA THR A 178 5.18 -10.69 5.66
C THR A 178 5.02 -11.98 6.46
N SER A 179 5.67 -12.07 7.62
CA SER A 179 5.52 -13.21 8.54
C SER A 179 4.10 -13.31 9.09
N ALA A 180 3.54 -12.19 9.55
CA ALA A 180 2.17 -12.14 10.07
C ALA A 180 1.15 -12.53 8.99
N VAL A 181 1.27 -12.00 7.77
CA VAL A 181 0.39 -12.39 6.65
C VAL A 181 0.45 -13.90 6.40
N VAL A 182 1.66 -14.49 6.30
CA VAL A 182 1.82 -15.93 6.04
C VAL A 182 1.26 -16.78 7.18
N LEU A 183 1.56 -16.41 8.44
CA LEU A 183 1.09 -17.16 9.62
C LEU A 183 -0.43 -17.09 9.76
N ILE A 184 -1.05 -15.92 9.56
CA ILE A 184 -2.51 -15.78 9.61
C ILE A 184 -3.16 -16.53 8.45
N SER A 185 -2.58 -16.45 7.25
CA SER A 185 -3.07 -17.18 6.08
C SER A 185 -3.03 -18.70 6.29
N HIS A 186 -2.04 -19.20 7.03
CA HIS A 186 -1.95 -20.62 7.38
C HIS A 186 -2.87 -21.01 8.54
N TYR A 187 -2.74 -20.38 9.70
CA TYR A 187 -3.38 -20.81 10.94
C TYR A 187 -4.83 -20.33 11.11
N ALA A 188 -5.17 -19.17 10.56
CA ALA A 188 -6.53 -18.63 10.65
C ALA A 188 -7.34 -18.94 9.39
N ALA A 189 -6.79 -18.62 8.21
CA ALA A 189 -7.53 -18.73 6.96
C ALA A 189 -7.44 -20.11 6.29
N HIS A 190 -6.45 -20.95 6.64
CA HIS A 190 -6.24 -22.29 6.06
C HIS A 190 -6.15 -22.30 4.52
N VAL A 191 -5.65 -21.21 3.92
CA VAL A 191 -5.57 -21.02 2.46
C VAL A 191 -4.19 -21.36 1.88
N LEU A 192 -3.17 -21.50 2.74
CA LEU A 192 -1.80 -21.72 2.29
C LEU A 192 -1.66 -23.14 1.71
N PRO A 193 -1.10 -23.31 0.49
CA PRO A 193 -0.94 -24.62 -0.12
C PRO A 193 0.25 -25.39 0.49
N ILE A 194 0.03 -25.93 1.69
CA ILE A 194 1.00 -26.76 2.43
C ILE A 194 0.86 -28.21 2.00
N ARG A 195 2.00 -28.88 1.79
CA ARG A 195 2.05 -30.30 1.45
C ARG A 195 1.84 -31.15 2.70
N ALA A 196 0.76 -31.93 2.72
CA ALA A 196 0.50 -32.90 3.77
C ALA A 196 1.58 -34.01 3.73
N GLY A 197 2.39 -34.10 4.80
CA GLY A 197 3.48 -35.08 4.92
C GLY A 197 4.89 -34.47 4.98
N GLU A 198 5.04 -33.18 4.69
CA GLU A 198 6.28 -32.44 4.90
C GLU A 198 6.20 -31.58 6.18
N ALA A 199 7.35 -31.25 6.77
CA ALA A 199 7.39 -30.35 7.93
C ALA A 199 6.82 -28.97 7.56
N VAL A 200 5.97 -28.43 8.44
CA VAL A 200 5.27 -27.16 8.19
C VAL A 200 6.22 -25.96 8.27
N LEU A 201 7.12 -25.94 9.25
CA LEU A 201 8.02 -24.81 9.52
C LEU A 201 8.90 -24.42 8.30
N PRO A 202 9.58 -25.36 7.61
CA PRO A 202 10.34 -25.03 6.40
C PRO A 202 9.49 -24.46 5.27
N GLN A 203 8.25 -24.95 5.11
CA GLN A 203 7.32 -24.46 4.10
C GLN A 203 6.89 -23.03 4.40
N LEU A 204 6.52 -22.73 5.66
CA LEU A 204 6.20 -21.36 6.08
C LEU A 204 7.39 -20.41 5.90
N GLY A 205 8.60 -20.86 6.27
CA GLY A 205 9.83 -20.11 6.03
C GLY A 205 10.04 -19.79 4.54
N ALA A 206 9.75 -20.75 3.66
CA ALA A 206 9.82 -20.55 2.21
C ALA A 206 8.80 -19.51 1.71
N PHE A 207 7.56 -19.51 2.20
CA PHE A 207 6.57 -18.49 1.84
C PHE A 207 6.97 -17.09 2.34
N ILE A 208 7.46 -16.99 3.58
CA ILE A 208 7.92 -15.73 4.16
C ILE A 208 9.10 -15.18 3.36
N ALA A 209 10.11 -16.01 3.11
CA ALA A 209 11.28 -15.61 2.34
C ALA A 209 10.90 -15.22 0.89
N SER A 210 9.96 -15.92 0.26
CA SER A 210 9.50 -15.61 -1.10
C SER A 210 8.79 -14.26 -1.14
N GLY A 211 7.85 -14.03 -0.22
CA GLY A 211 7.10 -12.78 -0.15
C GLY A 211 7.99 -11.59 0.20
N TYR A 212 8.93 -11.77 1.13
CA TYR A 212 9.86 -10.72 1.53
C TYR A 212 10.83 -10.37 0.40
N LEU A 213 11.40 -11.38 -0.25
CA LEU A 213 12.29 -11.18 -1.40
C LEU A 213 11.55 -10.49 -2.55
N PHE A 214 10.31 -10.89 -2.84
CA PHE A 214 9.49 -10.25 -3.86
C PHE A 214 9.27 -8.76 -3.55
N LYS A 215 8.84 -8.42 -2.33
CA LYS A 215 8.63 -7.02 -1.91
C LYS A 215 9.92 -6.21 -2.00
N ALA A 216 11.05 -6.77 -1.56
CA ALA A 216 12.34 -6.10 -1.63
C ALA A 216 12.77 -5.84 -3.08
N LEU A 217 12.73 -6.86 -3.95
CA LEU A 217 13.07 -6.74 -5.37
C LEU A 217 12.17 -5.76 -6.09
N ALA A 218 10.87 -5.78 -5.79
CA ALA A 218 9.93 -4.86 -6.39
C ALA A 218 10.18 -3.42 -5.95
N ALA A 219 10.44 -3.16 -4.65
CA ALA A 219 10.83 -1.83 -4.19
C ALA A 219 12.10 -1.30 -4.86
N PHE A 220 13.11 -2.16 -5.07
CA PHE A 220 14.31 -1.78 -5.85
C PHE A 220 13.98 -1.47 -7.31
N ALA A 221 13.12 -2.28 -7.93
CA ALA A 221 12.68 -2.06 -9.31
C ALA A 221 11.86 -0.77 -9.45
N ASP A 222 11.01 -0.45 -8.48
CA ASP A 222 10.15 0.74 -8.45
C ASP A 222 10.93 2.04 -8.20
N THR A 223 12.12 1.95 -7.60
CA THR A 223 12.96 3.11 -7.30
C THR A 223 13.32 3.91 -8.56
N LEU A 224 13.64 3.23 -9.68
CA LEU A 224 13.99 3.89 -10.94
C LEU A 224 12.80 4.61 -11.60
N PRO A 225 11.62 3.96 -11.79
CA PRO A 225 10.39 4.65 -12.19
C PRO A 225 10.00 5.79 -11.26
N PHE A 226 10.13 5.62 -9.93
CA PHE A 226 9.78 6.64 -8.95
C PHE A 226 10.60 7.91 -9.15
N ILE A 227 11.93 7.80 -9.23
CA ILE A 227 12.82 8.95 -9.42
C ILE A 227 12.48 9.68 -10.73
N TRP A 228 12.34 8.92 -11.82
CA TRP A 228 12.04 9.49 -13.13
C TRP A 228 10.66 10.18 -13.17
N LEU A 229 9.63 9.51 -12.67
CA LEU A 229 8.26 10.01 -12.69
C LEU A 229 8.10 11.21 -11.76
N THR A 230 8.79 11.23 -10.62
CA THR A 230 8.79 12.38 -9.70
C THR A 230 9.40 13.60 -10.35
N ALA A 231 10.58 13.47 -11.00
CA ALA A 231 11.22 14.58 -11.70
C ALA A 231 10.31 15.13 -12.81
N TRP A 232 9.75 14.23 -13.64
CA TRP A 232 8.83 14.62 -14.71
C TRP A 232 7.54 15.28 -14.18
N LEU A 233 6.92 14.73 -13.13
CA LEU A 233 5.71 15.28 -12.54
C LEU A 233 5.96 16.62 -11.88
N ARG A 234 7.10 16.83 -11.22
CA ARG A 234 7.45 18.13 -10.61
C ARG A 234 7.52 19.23 -11.66
N ASP A 235 8.19 18.97 -12.77
CA ASP A 235 8.30 19.92 -13.89
C ASP A 235 6.94 20.17 -14.55
N TRP A 236 6.17 19.11 -14.78
CA TRP A 236 4.88 19.21 -15.47
C TRP A 236 3.76 19.86 -14.63
N LEU A 237 3.82 19.69 -13.30
CA LEU A 237 2.88 20.24 -12.33
C LEU A 237 3.34 21.59 -11.74
N ASP A 238 4.49 22.12 -12.18
CA ASP A 238 5.08 23.38 -11.72
C ASP A 238 5.23 23.42 -10.18
N VAL A 239 5.77 22.34 -9.60
CA VAL A 239 5.97 22.22 -8.15
C VAL A 239 7.14 23.11 -7.72
N PRO A 240 7.01 23.95 -6.66
CA PRO A 240 7.94 25.04 -6.41
C PRO A 240 9.31 24.60 -5.84
N GLY A 241 10.24 24.16 -6.68
CA GLY A 241 11.63 23.86 -6.29
C GLY A 241 11.80 22.57 -5.46
N ASP A 242 13.04 22.08 -5.39
CA ASP A 242 13.35 20.79 -4.77
C ASP A 242 12.94 20.73 -3.29
N GLY A 243 12.18 19.68 -2.94
CA GLY A 243 11.73 19.42 -1.57
C GLY A 243 10.59 20.31 -1.08
N LYS A 244 9.97 21.15 -1.93
CA LYS A 244 8.73 21.85 -1.55
C LYS A 244 7.50 21.10 -2.03
N GLU A 245 6.50 21.10 -1.18
CA GLU A 245 5.20 20.49 -1.40
C GLU A 245 4.26 21.45 -2.13
N ILE A 246 3.21 20.92 -2.76
CA ILE A 246 2.07 21.72 -3.22
C ILE A 246 1.30 22.19 -1.98
N ILE A 247 1.75 23.31 -1.39
CA ILE A 247 1.13 23.93 -0.23
C ILE A 247 -0.30 24.37 -0.63
N PRO A 248 -1.37 23.91 0.06
CA PRO A 248 -2.70 24.44 -0.16
C PRO A 248 -2.67 25.95 0.15
N MET A 249 -3.24 26.79 -0.71
CA MET A 249 -3.21 28.27 -0.58
C MET A 249 -3.66 28.83 0.79
N ARG A 250 -4.22 28.02 1.68
CA ARG A 250 -4.74 28.42 2.99
C ARG A 250 -3.66 28.61 4.06
N SER A 251 -2.49 27.99 3.96
CA SER A 251 -1.41 28.13 4.95
C SER A 251 -0.48 29.34 4.71
N ALA A 252 -0.65 30.06 3.59
CA ALA A 252 0.10 31.28 3.30
C ALA A 252 -0.40 32.53 4.08
N ARG A 253 -1.50 32.44 4.84
CA ARG A 253 -2.06 33.57 5.62
C ARG A 253 -1.74 33.55 7.12
N LEU A 254 -0.93 32.59 7.58
CA LEU A 254 -0.61 32.44 9.01
C LEU A 254 0.90 32.40 9.30
N ARG A 255 1.71 33.02 8.44
CA ARG A 255 3.11 33.35 8.76
C ARG A 255 3.30 34.85 8.79
#